data_AF-A0A948V765-F1
#
_entry.id   AF-A0A948V765-F1
#
_cell.length_a   1.000
_cell.length_b   1.000
_cell.length_c   1.000
_cell.angle_alpha   90.00
_cell.angle_beta   90.00
_cell.angle_gamma   90.00
#
_symmetry.space_group_name_H-M   'P 1'
#
loop_
_entity.id
_entity.type
_entity.pdbx_description
1 polymer ?
#
loop_
_entity_poly.entity_id
_entity_poly.type
_entity_poly.pdbx_seq_one_letter_code
_entity_poly.pdbx_strand_id
1 'polypeptide(L)' 'MLGVEGILAWDRVGNGFIVDVPNSAQKNPPCEYAWTLKISKIINREE' A
#
# COMPACT_ATOMS: atom_id res chain seq x y z
N MET A 1 3.03 -3.15 3.61
CA MET A 1 1.73 -3.58 4.16
C MET A 1 2.00 -4.32 5.46
N LEU A 2 1.16 -4.21 6.49
CA LEU A 2 1.43 -4.98 7.72
C LEU A 2 1.40 -6.48 7.39
N GLY A 3 2.42 -7.22 7.87
CA GLY A 3 2.58 -8.65 7.60
C GLY A 3 3.18 -9.01 6.22
N VAL A 4 3.55 -8.02 5.39
CA VAL A 4 4.28 -8.26 4.14
C VAL A 4 5.59 -7.48 4.16
N GLU A 5 6.69 -8.19 3.95
CA GLU A 5 8.02 -7.60 3.93
C GLU A 5 8.22 -6.67 2.73
N GLY A 6 8.91 -5.55 2.97
CA GLY A 6 9.28 -4.59 1.93
C GLY A 6 8.33 -3.40 1.79
N ILE A 7 8.71 -2.51 0.85
CA ILE A 7 7.95 -1.32 0.47
C ILE A 7 7.08 -1.70 -0.73
N LEU A 8 5.80 -1.30 -0.69
CA LEU A 8 4.90 -1.51 -1.80
C LEU A 8 5.23 -0.54 -2.93
N ALA A 9 5.23 -1.02 -4.16
CA ALA A 9 5.21 -0.13 -5.33
C ALA A 9 3.87 0.62 -5.36
N TRP A 10 3.93 1.89 -5.71
CA TRP A 10 2.75 2.74 -5.80
C TRP A 10 3.00 3.92 -6.74
N ASP A 11 1.92 4.39 -7.34
CA ASP A 11 1.91 5.54 -8.23
C ASP A 11 0.88 6.57 -7.78
N ARG A 12 1.19 7.86 -7.98
CA ARG A 12 0.22 8.95 -7.77
C ARG A 12 -0.77 8.97 -8.93
N VAL A 13 -2.06 8.97 -8.62
CA VAL A 13 -3.13 9.07 -9.61
C VAL A 13 -4.13 10.14 -9.18
N GLY A 14 -4.16 11.26 -9.90
CA GLY A 14 -4.97 12.42 -9.54
C GLY A 14 -4.66 12.92 -8.13
N ASN A 15 -5.70 12.95 -7.27
CA ASN A 15 -5.60 13.34 -5.86
C ASN A 15 -5.35 12.15 -4.91
N GLY A 16 -5.13 10.95 -5.45
CA GLY A 16 -4.89 9.73 -4.69
C GLY A 16 -3.65 8.99 -5.17
N PHE A 17 -3.60 7.69 -4.84
CA PHE A 17 -2.53 6.79 -5.23
C PHE A 17 -3.07 5.39 -5.50
N ILE A 18 -2.43 4.67 -6.41
CA ILE A 18 -2.64 3.24 -6.65
C ILE A 18 -1.47 2.51 -6.01
N VAL A 19 -1.76 1.43 -5.27
CA VAL A 19 -0.74 0.58 -4.65
C VAL A 19 -0.79 -0.78 -5.31
N ASP A 20 0.37 -1.28 -5.72
CA ASP A 20 0.49 -2.64 -6.24
C ASP A 20 0.60 -3.62 -5.08
N VAL A 21 -0.37 -4.54 -5.01
CA VAL A 21 -0.35 -5.62 -4.02
C VAL A 21 0.47 -6.78 -4.58
N PRO A 22 1.58 -7.19 -3.94
CA PRO A 22 2.42 -8.28 -4.45
C PRO A 22 1.64 -9.59 -4.63
N ASN A 23 1.92 -10.32 -5.71
CA ASN A 23 1.28 -11.60 -5.99
C ASN A 23 1.38 -12.61 -4.83
N SER A 24 2.48 -12.59 -4.07
CA SER A 24 2.66 -13.43 -2.89
C SER A 24 1.61 -13.12 -1.81
N ALA A 25 1.32 -11.85 -1.58
CA ALA A 25 0.35 -11.39 -0.59
C ALA A 25 -1.10 -11.60 -1.05
N GLN A 26 -1.36 -11.62 -2.35
CA GLN A 26 -2.68 -11.99 -2.88
C GLN A 26 -2.98 -13.48 -2.70
N LYS A 27 -1.96 -14.34 -2.92
CA LYS A 27 -2.10 -15.80 -2.80
C LYS A 27 -2.08 -16.28 -1.35
N ASN A 28 -1.22 -15.67 -0.53
CA ASN A 28 -1.04 -15.99 0.88
C ASN A 28 -1.18 -14.69 1.69
N PRO A 29 -2.41 -14.22 1.93
CA PRO A 29 -2.61 -12.97 2.65
C PRO A 29 -2.18 -13.12 4.12
N PRO A 30 -1.58 -12.09 4.73
CA PRO A 30 -1.18 -12.13 6.14
C PRO A 30 -2.38 -12.11 7.11
N CYS A 31 -3.58 -11.81 6.61
CA CYS A 31 -4.84 -11.75 7.35
C CYS A 31 -5.99 -12.03 6.38
N GLU A 32 -6.95 -12.86 6.80
CA GLU A 32 -8.11 -13.26 5.99
C GLU A 32 -9.24 -12.21 5.98
N TYR A 33 -9.20 -11.24 6.89
CA TYR A 33 -10.32 -10.30 7.11
C TYR A 33 -10.08 -8.93 6.50
N ALA A 34 -8.87 -8.38 6.64
CA ALA A 34 -8.56 -7.02 6.21
C ALA A 34 -7.07 -6.84 5.89
N TRP A 35 -6.79 -5.96 4.94
CA TRP A 35 -5.43 -5.52 4.60
C TRP A 35 -5.17 -4.11 5.13
N THR A 36 -3.96 -3.89 5.66
CA THR A 36 -3.57 -2.60 6.22
C THR A 36 -2.39 -2.00 5.47
N LEU A 37 -2.63 -0.83 4.87
CA LEU A 37 -1.59 -0.02 4.24
C LEU A 37 -1.03 0.97 5.26
N LYS A 38 0.29 0.97 5.46
CA LYS A 38 0.97 1.96 6.29
C LYS A 38 1.48 3.09 5.40
N ILE A 39 0.88 4.26 5.53
CA ILE A 39 1.37 5.50 4.90
C ILE A 39 2.38 6.12 5.86
N SER A 40 3.66 6.15 5.48
CA SER A 40 4.74 6.64 6.35
C SER A 40 4.80 8.16 6.43
N LYS A 41 4.42 8.85 5.36
CA LYS A 41 4.40 10.31 5.27
C LYS A 41 3.37 10.76 4.25
N ILE A 42 2.60 11.77 4.61
CA ILE A 42 1.80 12.56 3.67
C ILE A 42 2.51 13.89 3.52
N ILE A 43 2.73 14.31 2.28
CA ILE A 43 3.28 15.64 1.98
C ILE A 43 2.13 16.43 1.38
N ASN A 44 1.60 17.41 2.12
CA ASN A 44 0.71 18.40 1.54
C ASN A 44 1.56 19.32 0.67
N ARG A 45 1.30 19.26 -0.64
CA ARG A 45 1.72 20.31 -1.58
C ARG A 45 0.53 21.22 -1.77
N GLU A 46 0.28 22.08 -0.77
CA GLU A 46 -0.39 23.34 -1.04
C GLU A 46 0.63 24.24 -1.76
N GLU A 47 0.12 25.06 -2.68
CA GLU A 47 0.80 25.87 -3.71
C GLU A 47 2.20 26.40 -3.38
#